data_AF-A0A834GGV5-F1
#
_entry.id   AF-A0A834GGV5-F1
#
_cell.length_a   1.000
_cell.length_b   1.000
_cell.length_c   1.000
_cell.angle_alpha   90.00
_cell.angle_beta   90.00
_cell.angle_gamma   90.00
#
_symmetry.space_group_name_H-M   'P 1'
#
loop_
_entity.id
_entity.type
_entity.pdbx_description
1 polymer ?
#
loop_
_entity_poly.entity_id
_entity_poly.type
_entity_poly.pdbx_seq_one_letter_code
_entity_poly.pdbx_strand_id
1 'polypeptide(L)'
;MPTTLISVFLPLPSRYATPTPALGALETKTILKNSRSLHPISPMYHSISLPVSLRGPLPLFSALVPNFTIEGESTEMEVTCEDFKVGKCKGQKLVDGVTMPLVLQPPEEPKNNNDMQSLLLALEKNNDWFKQMIIKNGAVLLRGFNVRNAEDFNDVVQTFRWDHVPYVGPALRTSVFKQIWTANEGPLSETIAFHHEMVLMKPYPEYVMFFCEVPPPEGGETPIGPSCRVAKRMMEEFPEAVKEMEEKGLKYTFRAPPQTTTSTFTGRSWPEFLGSPDPAEAVKKAKANADIDVEWLPDGSAHLTLAPRPLTMVFEGRKGRKVWFNLIHLMYNKELASVTMMDGTEIPEKIVRRIEEIIEEESIQFRWEKGDILFLDNLAVYHGRRPSLPPRKVLVATCKVASV
;
A
#
# COMPACT_ATOMS: atom_id res chain seq x y z
N MET A 1 8.74 -58.25 5.89
CA MET A 1 7.35 -57.79 6.06
C MET A 1 7.37 -56.63 7.03
N PRO A 2 6.83 -55.46 6.66
CA PRO A 2 6.87 -54.26 7.47
C PRO A 2 5.68 -54.20 8.44
N THR A 3 5.93 -53.71 9.64
CA THR A 3 4.89 -53.49 10.66
C THR A 3 4.30 -52.10 10.46
N THR A 4 3.03 -52.07 10.06
CA THR A 4 2.18 -50.89 9.86
C THR A 4 1.96 -50.16 11.20
N LEU A 5 2.29 -48.88 11.27
CA LEU A 5 1.84 -47.99 12.34
C LEU A 5 0.88 -46.96 11.74
N ILE A 6 -0.40 -47.15 12.05
CA ILE A 6 -1.52 -46.27 11.74
C ILE A 6 -1.47 -45.11 12.74
N SER A 7 -1.22 -43.90 12.26
CA SER A 7 -1.37 -42.69 13.08
C SER A 7 -2.73 -42.06 12.78
N VAL A 8 -3.63 -42.15 13.75
CA VAL A 8 -4.96 -41.55 13.75
C VAL A 8 -4.82 -40.07 14.14
N PHE A 9 -5.25 -39.16 13.27
CA PHE A 9 -5.36 -37.73 13.57
C PHE A 9 -6.60 -37.47 14.43
N LEU A 10 -6.40 -36.90 15.62
CA LEU A 10 -7.46 -36.27 16.42
C LEU A 10 -7.38 -34.73 16.23
N PRO A 11 -8.51 -34.03 16.03
CA PRO A 11 -8.51 -32.58 15.89
C PRO A 11 -8.30 -31.89 17.25
N LEU A 12 -7.42 -30.89 17.26
CA LEU A 12 -7.15 -30.01 18.40
C LEU A 12 -8.35 -29.07 18.68
N PRO A 13 -8.69 -28.78 19.95
CA PRO A 13 -9.83 -27.95 20.29
C PRO A 13 -9.56 -26.45 20.11
N SER A 14 -10.56 -25.79 19.53
CA SER A 14 -10.79 -24.35 19.45
C SER A 14 -10.57 -23.63 20.78
N ARG A 15 -9.74 -22.58 20.79
CA ARG A 15 -9.61 -21.62 21.89
C ARG A 15 -10.44 -20.38 21.57
N TYR A 16 -11.71 -20.39 21.94
CA TYR A 16 -12.50 -19.19 22.20
C TYR A 16 -13.30 -19.42 23.48
N ALA A 17 -12.81 -18.86 24.58
CA ALA A 17 -13.55 -18.70 25.82
C ALA A 17 -13.44 -17.24 26.25
N THR A 18 -14.53 -16.50 26.11
CA THR A 18 -14.72 -15.16 26.65
C THR A 18 -15.00 -15.24 28.14
N PRO A 19 -14.46 -14.33 28.98
CA PRO A 19 -14.96 -14.16 30.34
C PRO A 19 -15.98 -13.02 30.41
N THR A 20 -17.17 -13.37 30.87
CA THR A 20 -18.23 -12.48 31.35
C THR A 20 -17.79 -11.75 32.63
N PRO A 21 -18.02 -10.43 32.80
CA PRO A 21 -17.96 -9.80 34.12
C PRO A 21 -19.34 -9.84 34.79
N ALA A 22 -19.34 -10.26 36.05
CA ALA A 22 -20.48 -10.31 36.93
C ALA A 22 -20.93 -8.90 37.39
N LEU A 23 -22.24 -8.75 37.58
CA LEU A 23 -22.86 -7.64 38.29
C LEU A 23 -22.38 -7.57 39.75
N GLY A 24 -22.02 -6.36 40.18
CA GLY A 24 -21.86 -5.99 41.59
C GLY A 24 -22.40 -4.57 41.79
N ALA A 25 -23.43 -4.45 42.63
CA ALA A 25 -24.16 -3.22 42.90
C ALA A 25 -23.62 -2.49 44.16
N LEU A 26 -23.97 -1.20 44.24
CA LEU A 26 -23.95 -0.28 45.39
C LEU A 26 -22.58 0.22 45.91
N GLU A 27 -22.35 1.53 45.85
CA GLU A 27 -22.74 2.44 46.94
C GLU A 27 -22.63 3.92 46.53
N THR A 28 -23.67 4.67 46.91
CA THR A 28 -23.85 6.11 46.79
C THR A 28 -23.05 6.88 47.85
N LYS A 29 -22.33 7.95 47.46
CA LYS A 29 -22.07 9.09 48.36
C LYS A 29 -22.23 10.43 47.64
N THR A 30 -23.25 11.15 48.08
CA THR A 30 -23.56 12.56 47.86
C THR A 30 -22.70 13.44 48.77
N ILE A 31 -22.27 14.63 48.30
CA ILE A 31 -22.11 15.94 49.00
C ILE A 31 -21.63 16.93 47.90
N LEU A 32 -22.51 17.78 47.33
CA LEU A 32 -22.98 19.11 47.77
C LEU A 32 -22.11 20.29 47.27
N LYS A 33 -22.70 20.99 46.29
CA LYS A 33 -22.76 22.45 46.03
C LYS A 33 -21.45 23.26 45.99
N ASN A 34 -21.23 23.89 44.83
CA ASN A 34 -21.25 25.35 44.79
C ASN A 34 -21.82 25.90 43.48
N SER A 35 -22.84 26.73 43.65
CA SER A 35 -23.60 27.46 42.65
C SER A 35 -22.91 28.77 42.29
N ARG A 36 -22.90 29.14 41.00
CA ARG A 36 -23.14 30.51 40.55
C ARG A 36 -23.76 30.49 39.16
N SER A 37 -25.05 30.84 39.14
CA SER A 37 -25.88 31.16 37.99
C SER A 37 -25.48 32.52 37.39
N LEU A 38 -25.59 32.67 36.07
CA LEU A 38 -26.11 33.87 35.42
C LEU A 38 -26.74 33.46 34.07
N HIS A 39 -27.96 33.95 33.83
CA HIS A 39 -28.88 33.61 32.73
C HIS A 39 -28.58 34.38 31.42
N PRO A 40 -29.19 33.98 30.29
CA PRO A 40 -28.80 34.38 28.93
C PRO A 40 -29.49 35.65 28.46
N ILE A 41 -28.85 36.40 27.54
CA ILE A 41 -29.46 37.54 26.84
C ILE A 41 -29.03 37.53 25.36
N SER A 42 -30.02 37.44 24.49
CA SER A 42 -30.11 37.95 23.10
C SER A 42 -31.55 38.48 22.97
N PRO A 43 -31.95 39.46 22.15
CA PRO A 43 -31.39 39.84 20.84
C PRO A 43 -31.40 41.37 20.52
N MET A 44 -30.88 41.80 19.37
CA MET A 44 -31.60 42.62 18.37
C MET A 44 -30.73 43.18 17.24
N TYR A 45 -31.40 43.29 16.10
CA TYR A 45 -31.02 43.82 14.80
C TYR A 45 -30.76 45.34 14.79
N HIS A 46 -29.90 45.80 13.88
CA HIS A 46 -29.99 47.15 13.33
C HIS A 46 -30.10 47.13 11.80
N SER A 47 -31.12 47.83 11.35
CA SER A 47 -31.53 48.15 9.99
C SER A 47 -30.82 49.40 9.46
N ILE A 48 -30.47 49.41 8.17
CA ILE A 48 -30.33 50.64 7.37
C ILE A 48 -31.17 50.46 6.10
N SER A 49 -32.05 51.44 5.85
CA SER A 49 -33.01 51.54 4.74
C SER A 49 -32.39 52.40 3.62
N LEU A 50 -32.52 52.10 2.31
CA LEU A 50 -33.56 52.53 1.34
C LEU A 50 -33.01 52.26 -0.10
N PRO A 51 -33.77 52.33 -1.22
CA PRO A 51 -35.23 52.31 -1.39
C PRO A 51 -35.74 51.22 -2.38
N VAL A 52 -37.06 51.03 -2.36
CA VAL A 52 -37.84 50.21 -3.29
C VAL A 52 -38.12 51.00 -4.58
N SER A 53 -37.91 50.40 -5.76
CA SER A 53 -38.94 50.30 -6.83
C SER A 53 -38.35 49.77 -8.15
N LEU A 54 -38.87 48.62 -8.59
CA LEU A 54 -39.41 48.32 -9.93
C LEU A 54 -39.14 46.84 -10.29
N ARG A 55 -40.23 46.07 -10.28
CA ARG A 55 -40.31 44.74 -10.87
C ARG A 55 -40.17 44.84 -12.39
N GLY A 56 -39.25 44.07 -12.95
CA GLY A 56 -39.18 43.71 -14.37
C GLY A 56 -38.34 42.43 -14.51
N PRO A 57 -38.71 41.46 -15.36
CA PRO A 57 -37.99 40.20 -15.44
C PRO A 57 -36.67 40.42 -16.18
N LEU A 58 -35.55 40.04 -15.55
CA LEU A 58 -34.25 39.97 -16.23
C LEU A 58 -34.06 38.58 -16.86
N PRO A 59 -33.42 38.51 -18.04
CA PRO A 59 -33.49 37.37 -18.94
C PRO A 59 -32.63 36.19 -18.45
N LEU A 60 -33.12 34.98 -18.74
CA LEU A 60 -32.34 33.75 -18.71
C LEU A 60 -31.14 33.90 -19.66
N PHE A 61 -29.96 34.14 -19.11
CA PHE A 61 -28.72 33.87 -19.83
C PHE A 61 -28.54 32.35 -19.88
N SER A 62 -28.92 31.78 -21.03
CA SER A 62 -28.44 30.48 -21.47
C SER A 62 -26.91 30.57 -21.59
N ALA A 63 -26.21 30.08 -20.58
CA ALA A 63 -24.80 29.74 -20.73
C ALA A 63 -24.76 28.50 -21.62
N LEU A 64 -24.41 28.73 -22.90
CA LEU A 64 -23.99 27.69 -23.82
C LEU A 64 -22.83 26.93 -23.19
N VAL A 65 -23.14 25.79 -22.57
CA VAL A 65 -22.16 24.76 -22.25
C VAL A 65 -21.72 24.20 -23.62
N PRO A 66 -20.45 24.32 -24.02
CA PRO A 66 -20.01 23.60 -25.18
C PRO A 66 -20.09 22.12 -24.85
N ASN A 67 -20.99 21.41 -25.54
CA ASN A 67 -20.98 19.96 -25.61
C ASN A 67 -19.66 19.54 -26.26
N PHE A 68 -18.63 19.34 -25.44
CA PHE A 68 -17.52 18.50 -25.82
C PHE A 68 -17.98 17.06 -25.67
N THR A 69 -18.55 16.53 -26.75
CA THR A 69 -18.53 15.11 -27.00
C THR A 69 -17.05 14.74 -27.09
N ILE A 70 -16.49 14.18 -26.03
CA ILE A 70 -15.26 13.41 -26.13
C ILE A 70 -15.68 12.09 -26.78
N GLU A 71 -15.80 12.09 -28.10
CA GLU A 71 -15.61 10.88 -28.89
C GLU A 71 -14.11 10.55 -28.81
N GLY A 72 -13.71 10.06 -27.64
CA GLY A 72 -12.46 9.37 -27.48
C GLY A 72 -12.72 7.94 -27.91
N GLU A 73 -12.44 7.63 -29.17
CA GLU A 73 -12.14 6.26 -29.55
C GLU A 73 -11.12 5.72 -28.54
N SER A 74 -11.57 4.83 -27.65
CA SER A 74 -10.68 4.01 -26.86
C SER A 74 -10.00 3.07 -27.85
N THR A 75 -8.96 3.55 -28.53
CA THR A 75 -8.02 2.67 -29.21
C THR A 75 -7.51 1.75 -28.12
N GLU A 76 -7.94 0.48 -28.16
CA GLU A 76 -7.39 -0.55 -27.30
C GLU A 76 -5.90 -0.61 -27.63
N MET A 77 -5.09 0.06 -26.82
CA MET A 77 -3.64 0.07 -27.01
C MET A 77 -3.17 -1.38 -27.06
N GLU A 78 -2.59 -1.77 -28.17
CA GLU A 78 -2.17 -3.14 -28.40
C GLU A 78 -1.11 -3.53 -27.36
N VAL A 79 -1.26 -4.74 -26.83
CA VAL A 79 -0.32 -5.34 -25.86
C VAL A 79 0.91 -5.91 -26.59
N THR A 80 0.98 -5.75 -27.91
CA THR A 80 2.05 -6.29 -28.76
C THR A 80 3.22 -5.31 -28.84
N CYS A 81 4.43 -5.86 -28.87
CA CYS A 81 5.67 -5.16 -29.12
C CYS A 81 6.61 -6.15 -29.82
N GLU A 82 7.27 -5.76 -30.91
CA GLU A 82 8.14 -6.68 -31.67
C GLU A 82 9.33 -7.19 -30.87
N ASP A 83 9.75 -6.46 -29.84
CA ASP A 83 10.90 -6.82 -29.00
C ASP A 83 10.49 -7.66 -27.78
N PHE A 84 9.19 -7.93 -27.58
CA PHE A 84 8.67 -8.75 -26.48
C PHE A 84 7.58 -9.71 -26.92
N LYS A 85 7.73 -10.99 -26.57
CA LYS A 85 6.65 -11.97 -26.69
C LYS A 85 5.74 -11.89 -25.47
N VAL A 86 4.43 -11.78 -25.68
CA VAL A 86 3.45 -11.97 -24.59
C VAL A 86 3.42 -13.45 -24.19
N GLY A 87 3.84 -13.72 -22.95
CA GLY A 87 3.92 -15.05 -22.37
C GLY A 87 2.76 -15.38 -21.43
N LYS A 88 2.93 -16.45 -20.67
CA LYS A 88 2.05 -16.84 -19.57
C LYS A 88 2.87 -17.35 -18.39
N CYS A 89 2.40 -17.11 -17.17
CA CYS A 89 2.88 -17.75 -15.96
C CYS A 89 1.70 -18.40 -15.21
N LYS A 90 1.97 -19.52 -14.54
CA LYS A 90 0.95 -20.18 -13.71
C LYS A 90 0.56 -19.25 -12.56
N GLY A 91 -0.73 -18.96 -12.45
CA GLY A 91 -1.31 -18.14 -11.37
C GLY A 91 -1.65 -16.71 -11.75
N GLN A 92 -1.29 -16.23 -12.96
CA GLN A 92 -1.83 -14.97 -13.48
C GLN A 92 -3.36 -15.02 -13.62
N LYS A 93 -4.03 -13.88 -13.48
CA LYS A 93 -5.50 -13.77 -13.60
C LYS A 93 -5.89 -12.66 -14.58
N LEU A 94 -7.15 -12.69 -15.02
CA LEU A 94 -7.78 -11.53 -15.68
C LEU A 94 -8.45 -10.67 -14.61
N VAL A 95 -8.07 -9.40 -14.55
CA VAL A 95 -8.64 -8.37 -13.67
C VAL A 95 -9.30 -7.33 -14.56
N ASP A 96 -10.64 -7.29 -14.55
CA ASP A 96 -11.45 -6.37 -15.35
C ASP A 96 -11.08 -6.41 -16.85
N GLY A 97 -10.88 -7.61 -17.39
CA GLY A 97 -10.50 -7.85 -18.79
C GLY A 97 -9.01 -7.71 -19.09
N VAL A 98 -8.17 -7.36 -18.10
CA VAL A 98 -6.72 -7.17 -18.28
C VAL A 98 -5.93 -8.25 -17.55
N THR A 99 -4.95 -8.85 -18.22
CA THR A 99 -4.06 -9.86 -17.61
C THR A 99 -3.14 -9.23 -16.57
N MET A 100 -3.11 -9.79 -15.36
CA MET A 100 -2.21 -9.39 -14.27
C MET A 100 -1.50 -10.61 -13.66
N PRO A 101 -0.16 -10.58 -13.55
CA PRO A 101 0.74 -9.65 -14.24
C PRO A 101 0.71 -9.89 -15.77
N LEU A 102 1.03 -8.87 -16.56
CA LEU A 102 1.40 -9.08 -17.96
C LEU A 102 2.76 -9.78 -17.99
N VAL A 103 2.85 -10.95 -18.63
CA VAL A 103 4.12 -11.67 -18.75
C VAL A 103 4.75 -11.34 -20.09
N LEU A 104 5.97 -10.82 -20.07
CA LEU A 104 6.77 -10.53 -21.27
C LEU A 104 8.02 -11.41 -21.26
N GLN A 105 8.27 -12.04 -22.41
CA GLN A 105 9.37 -12.97 -22.65
C GLN A 105 10.21 -12.48 -23.83
N PRO A 106 11.44 -13.02 -24.01
CA PRO A 106 12.22 -12.78 -25.22
C PRO A 106 11.40 -13.11 -26.49
N PRO A 107 11.61 -12.37 -27.60
CA PRO A 107 10.92 -12.65 -28.86
C PRO A 107 11.27 -14.04 -29.40
N GLU A 108 10.39 -14.61 -30.22
CA GLU A 108 10.64 -15.90 -30.88
C GLU A 108 11.69 -15.76 -32.01
N GLU A 109 12.17 -16.89 -32.53
CA GLU A 109 13.15 -16.93 -33.62
C GLU A 109 12.78 -16.02 -34.81
N PRO A 110 13.78 -15.45 -35.51
CA PRO A 110 15.22 -15.72 -35.41
C PRO A 110 15.96 -14.96 -34.30
N LYS A 111 15.27 -14.12 -33.53
CA LYS A 111 15.87 -13.26 -32.50
C LYS A 111 15.74 -13.88 -31.11
N ASN A 112 16.38 -15.03 -30.88
CA ASN A 112 16.44 -15.65 -29.55
C ASN A 112 17.39 -14.83 -28.63
N ASN A 113 16.97 -13.60 -28.33
CA ASN A 113 17.76 -12.50 -27.78
C ASN A 113 17.40 -12.32 -26.31
N ASN A 114 17.62 -13.37 -25.52
CA ASN A 114 17.35 -13.35 -24.08
C ASN A 114 18.49 -12.79 -23.24
N ASP A 115 19.56 -12.32 -23.88
CA ASP A 115 20.71 -11.72 -23.20
C ASP A 115 20.40 -10.33 -22.63
N MET A 116 21.27 -9.88 -21.73
CA MET A 116 21.11 -8.59 -21.04
C MET A 116 21.11 -7.39 -21.98
N GLN A 117 21.96 -7.38 -23.01
CA GLN A 117 22.06 -6.21 -23.90
C GLN A 117 20.80 -6.07 -24.74
N SER A 118 20.28 -7.18 -25.26
CA SER A 118 19.01 -7.20 -25.96
C SER A 118 17.85 -6.71 -25.09
N LEU A 119 17.80 -7.14 -23.83
CA LEU A 119 16.78 -6.66 -22.88
C LEU A 119 16.87 -5.15 -22.66
N LEU A 120 18.07 -4.62 -22.39
CA LEU A 120 18.26 -3.18 -22.16
C LEU A 120 17.85 -2.36 -23.39
N LEU A 121 18.29 -2.76 -24.58
CA LEU A 121 17.90 -2.11 -25.84
C LEU A 121 16.38 -2.14 -26.07
N ALA A 122 15.73 -3.27 -25.78
CA ALA A 122 14.28 -3.41 -25.91
C ALA A 122 13.53 -2.49 -24.93
N LEU A 123 13.98 -2.37 -23.69
CA LEU A 123 13.39 -1.48 -22.68
C LEU A 123 13.64 0.00 -22.98
N GLU A 124 14.82 0.35 -23.48
CA GLU A 124 15.15 1.72 -23.90
C GLU A 124 14.31 2.15 -25.10
N LYS A 125 14.23 1.30 -26.13
CA LYS A 125 13.45 1.56 -27.35
C LYS A 125 11.96 1.66 -27.07
N ASN A 126 11.42 0.83 -26.19
CA ASN A 126 9.98 0.71 -25.93
C ASN A 126 9.58 1.28 -24.56
N ASN A 127 10.33 2.26 -24.05
CA ASN A 127 10.23 2.72 -22.67
C ASN A 127 8.81 3.21 -22.30
N ASP A 128 8.22 4.08 -23.12
CA ASP A 128 6.89 4.63 -22.86
C ASP A 128 5.80 3.57 -22.94
N TRP A 129 5.88 2.69 -23.95
CA TRP A 129 4.98 1.54 -24.07
C TRP A 129 5.06 0.63 -22.83
N PHE A 130 6.27 0.32 -22.36
CA PHE A 130 6.47 -0.53 -21.19
C PHE A 130 5.88 0.11 -19.92
N LYS A 131 6.09 1.42 -19.73
CA LYS A 131 5.48 2.19 -18.63
C LYS A 131 3.95 2.14 -18.69
N GLN A 132 3.37 2.28 -19.89
CA GLN A 132 1.93 2.17 -20.08
C GLN A 132 1.42 0.74 -19.82
N MET A 133 2.20 -0.31 -20.14
CA MET A 133 1.87 -1.69 -19.77
C MET A 133 1.86 -1.88 -18.26
N ILE A 134 2.81 -1.29 -17.52
CA ILE A 134 2.81 -1.33 -16.04
C ILE A 134 1.51 -0.72 -15.50
N ILE A 135 1.10 0.46 -15.98
CA ILE A 135 -0.12 1.13 -15.51
C ILE A 135 -1.39 0.36 -15.93
N LYS A 136 -1.47 -0.08 -17.19
CA LYS A 136 -2.63 -0.79 -17.74
C LYS A 136 -2.87 -2.11 -17.01
N ASN A 137 -1.82 -2.89 -16.80
CA ASN A 137 -1.88 -4.23 -16.23
C ASN A 137 -1.63 -4.25 -14.72
N GLY A 138 -1.26 -3.12 -14.12
CA GLY A 138 -0.83 -2.93 -12.73
C GLY A 138 0.51 -3.60 -12.39
N ALA A 139 0.88 -4.67 -13.10
CA ALA A 139 2.15 -5.34 -12.96
C ALA A 139 2.62 -5.97 -14.29
N VAL A 140 3.93 -5.93 -14.53
CA VAL A 140 4.59 -6.58 -15.67
C VAL A 140 5.69 -7.49 -15.15
N LEU A 141 5.68 -8.76 -15.56
CA LEU A 141 6.70 -9.75 -15.24
C LEU A 141 7.56 -9.99 -16.49
N LEU A 142 8.84 -9.60 -16.43
CA LEU A 142 9.86 -10.02 -17.38
C LEU A 142 10.33 -11.42 -16.99
N ARG A 143 10.18 -12.40 -17.88
CA ARG A 143 10.56 -13.80 -17.64
C ARG A 143 11.36 -14.39 -18.79
N GLY A 144 12.41 -15.14 -18.45
CA GLY A 144 13.24 -15.85 -19.43
C GLY A 144 14.42 -15.04 -19.97
N PHE A 145 14.70 -13.86 -19.41
CA PHE A 145 15.90 -13.06 -19.70
C PHE A 145 17.05 -13.44 -18.76
N ASN A 146 18.29 -13.28 -19.22
CA ASN A 146 19.50 -13.68 -18.50
C ASN A 146 19.98 -12.61 -17.49
N VAL A 147 19.09 -12.14 -16.61
CA VAL A 147 19.42 -11.22 -15.50
C VAL A 147 19.97 -12.05 -14.34
N ARG A 148 21.23 -11.81 -13.93
CA ARG A 148 21.94 -12.76 -13.04
C ARG A 148 22.16 -12.28 -11.62
N ASN A 149 22.27 -10.97 -11.41
CA ASN A 149 22.74 -10.40 -10.14
C ASN A 149 22.19 -8.98 -9.94
N ALA A 150 22.60 -8.35 -8.83
CA ALA A 150 22.21 -7.00 -8.47
C ALA A 150 22.70 -5.93 -9.46
N GLU A 151 23.86 -6.11 -10.10
CA GLU A 151 24.36 -5.16 -11.12
C GLU A 151 23.48 -5.19 -12.38
N ASP A 152 23.23 -6.40 -12.93
CA ASP A 152 22.35 -6.61 -14.08
C ASP A 152 20.94 -6.02 -13.79
N PHE A 153 20.39 -6.27 -12.59
CA PHE A 153 19.11 -5.71 -12.18
C PHE A 153 19.14 -4.19 -12.07
N ASN A 154 20.20 -3.62 -11.48
CA ASN A 154 20.37 -2.17 -11.43
C ASN A 154 20.35 -1.55 -12.84
N ASP A 155 21.04 -2.16 -13.80
CA ASP A 155 21.12 -1.63 -15.17
C ASP A 155 19.74 -1.64 -15.84
N VAL A 156 18.94 -2.68 -15.63
CA VAL A 156 17.52 -2.71 -16.04
C VAL A 156 16.74 -1.55 -15.42
N VAL A 157 16.89 -1.30 -14.12
CA VAL A 157 16.20 -0.18 -13.45
C VAL A 157 16.64 1.19 -14.00
N GLN A 158 17.91 1.36 -14.34
CA GLN A 158 18.45 2.62 -14.86
C GLN A 158 17.89 3.00 -16.24
N THR A 159 17.42 2.04 -17.05
CA THR A 159 16.80 2.32 -18.36
C THR A 159 15.62 3.30 -18.28
N PHE A 160 14.92 3.36 -17.14
CA PHE A 160 13.74 4.21 -16.97
C PHE A 160 14.06 5.64 -16.53
N ARG A 161 15.31 5.91 -16.10
CA ARG A 161 15.77 7.22 -15.60
C ARG A 161 14.84 7.79 -14.52
N TRP A 162 14.34 6.91 -13.66
CA TRP A 162 13.50 7.28 -12.53
C TRP A 162 14.34 7.62 -11.31
N ASP A 163 13.82 8.52 -10.47
CA ASP A 163 14.46 8.86 -9.20
C ASP A 163 14.27 7.70 -8.22
N HIS A 164 15.37 7.26 -7.62
CA HIS A 164 15.33 6.31 -6.50
C HIS A 164 14.63 6.96 -5.30
N VAL A 165 13.70 6.23 -4.69
CA VAL A 165 13.06 6.58 -3.42
C VAL A 165 13.68 5.72 -2.32
N PRO A 166 14.54 6.29 -1.44
CA PRO A 166 15.15 5.54 -0.35
C PRO A 166 14.11 4.93 0.58
N TYR A 167 14.37 3.71 1.03
CA TYR A 167 13.46 3.04 1.96
C TYR A 167 13.42 3.74 3.32
N VAL A 168 12.21 4.14 3.73
CA VAL A 168 11.89 4.64 5.07
C VAL A 168 10.75 3.79 5.61
N GLY A 169 11.02 2.98 6.63
CA GLY A 169 10.01 2.11 7.21
C GLY A 169 10.60 1.11 8.21
N PRO A 170 9.76 0.25 8.81
CA PRO A 170 10.18 -0.60 9.92
C PRO A 170 10.90 -1.89 9.47
N ALA A 171 10.83 -2.27 8.18
CA ALA A 171 11.39 -3.54 7.72
C ALA A 171 12.92 -3.51 7.66
N LEU A 172 13.54 -4.62 8.04
CA LEU A 172 14.98 -4.84 7.83
C LEU A 172 15.26 -5.08 6.35
N ARG A 173 16.22 -4.33 5.82
CA ARG A 173 16.73 -4.41 4.46
C ARG A 173 18.22 -4.14 4.47
N THR A 174 18.95 -4.82 3.61
CA THR A 174 20.39 -4.68 3.42
C THR A 174 20.67 -4.06 2.05
N SER A 175 21.51 -3.03 1.98
CA SER A 175 21.95 -2.46 0.70
C SER A 175 22.88 -3.46 0.01
N VAL A 176 22.61 -3.75 -1.26
CA VAL A 176 23.36 -4.74 -2.05
C VAL A 176 24.25 -4.04 -3.08
N PHE A 177 23.65 -3.18 -3.90
CA PHE A 177 24.38 -2.47 -4.96
C PHE A 177 23.64 -1.20 -5.35
N LYS A 178 24.26 -0.02 -5.18
CA LYS A 178 23.65 1.29 -5.47
C LYS A 178 22.25 1.42 -4.85
N GLN A 179 21.20 1.46 -5.67
CA GLN A 179 19.79 1.57 -5.25
C GLN A 179 19.09 0.22 -5.04
N ILE A 180 19.82 -0.89 -5.17
CA ILE A 180 19.28 -2.24 -5.00
C ILE A 180 19.46 -2.69 -3.57
N TRP A 181 18.36 -3.13 -2.97
CA TRP A 181 18.30 -3.64 -1.60
C TRP A 181 17.78 -5.08 -1.61
N THR A 182 18.00 -5.80 -0.52
CA THR A 182 17.21 -7.00 -0.24
C THR A 182 15.75 -6.62 -0.01
N ALA A 183 14.82 -7.45 -0.51
CA ALA A 183 13.44 -7.38 -0.06
C ALA A 183 13.35 -7.75 1.44
N ASN A 184 12.27 -7.36 2.11
CA ASN A 184 12.08 -7.52 3.56
C ASN A 184 12.61 -8.87 4.09
N GLU A 185 13.61 -8.79 4.98
CA GLU A 185 14.40 -9.91 5.52
C GLU A 185 13.77 -10.57 6.74
N GLY A 186 12.52 -10.22 7.08
CA GLY A 186 11.82 -10.87 8.19
C GLY A 186 11.64 -12.38 7.99
N PRO A 187 11.32 -13.13 9.06
CA PRO A 187 11.41 -14.59 9.09
C PRO A 187 10.73 -15.27 7.90
N LEU A 188 11.43 -16.18 7.22
CA LEU A 188 10.88 -16.85 6.03
C LEU A 188 9.65 -17.72 6.34
N SER A 189 9.51 -18.21 7.57
CA SER A 189 8.32 -18.95 8.02
C SER A 189 7.05 -18.11 8.12
N GLU A 190 7.17 -16.79 8.07
CA GLU A 190 6.05 -15.87 8.27
C GLU A 190 5.58 -15.23 6.96
N THR A 191 4.29 -14.89 6.95
CA THR A 191 3.66 -14.12 5.87
C THR A 191 3.93 -12.64 6.10
N ILE A 192 4.37 -11.94 5.06
CA ILE A 192 4.29 -10.47 5.02
C ILE A 192 2.94 -10.11 4.42
N ALA A 193 2.09 -9.48 5.23
CA ALA A 193 0.77 -9.04 4.81
C ALA A 193 0.85 -8.03 3.66
N PHE A 194 -0.23 -7.99 2.87
CA PHE A 194 -0.32 -7.11 1.70
C PHE A 194 -0.22 -5.65 2.09
N HIS A 195 0.53 -4.87 1.33
CA HIS A 195 0.66 -3.43 1.53
C HIS A 195 1.06 -2.74 0.24
N HIS A 196 0.84 -1.44 0.20
CA HIS A 196 1.52 -0.55 -0.73
C HIS A 196 2.87 -0.16 -0.11
N GLU A 197 3.93 -0.19 -0.89
CA GLU A 197 5.28 0.14 -0.41
C GLU A 197 5.30 1.59 0.07
N MET A 198 5.79 1.80 1.31
CA MET A 198 5.91 3.12 1.95
C MET A 198 4.64 3.99 1.91
N VAL A 199 3.44 3.39 1.97
CA VAL A 199 2.14 4.06 1.82
C VAL A 199 1.88 5.27 2.73
N LEU A 200 2.54 5.36 3.89
CA LEU A 200 2.41 6.49 4.82
C LEU A 200 3.47 7.59 4.60
N MET A 201 4.49 7.35 3.76
CA MET A 201 5.64 8.25 3.57
C MET A 201 5.45 9.19 2.37
N LYS A 202 6.29 10.21 2.29
CA LYS A 202 6.39 11.22 1.22
C LYS A 202 7.88 11.54 0.97
N PRO A 203 8.37 11.37 -0.27
CA PRO A 203 7.69 10.69 -1.37
C PRO A 203 7.52 9.18 -1.04
N TYR A 204 6.40 8.60 -1.46
CA TYR A 204 6.28 7.16 -1.63
C TYR A 204 6.72 6.78 -3.05
N PRO A 205 7.16 5.54 -3.30
CA PRO A 205 7.51 5.11 -4.64
C PRO A 205 6.24 4.94 -5.48
N GLU A 206 6.33 5.30 -6.75
CA GLU A 206 5.27 5.04 -7.73
C GLU A 206 5.46 3.65 -8.35
N TYR A 207 6.70 3.18 -8.40
CA TYR A 207 7.07 1.87 -8.94
C TYR A 207 7.92 1.08 -7.95
N VAL A 208 7.59 -0.20 -7.82
CA VAL A 208 8.39 -1.18 -7.06
C VAL A 208 8.80 -2.26 -8.03
N MET A 209 10.08 -2.60 -8.03
CA MET A 209 10.62 -3.65 -8.91
C MET A 209 11.26 -4.72 -8.04
N PHE A 210 10.86 -5.97 -8.25
CA PHE A 210 11.44 -7.13 -7.58
C PHE A 210 12.22 -7.98 -8.56
N PHE A 211 13.41 -8.41 -8.17
CA PHE A 211 14.26 -9.30 -8.97
C PHE A 211 14.54 -10.60 -8.21
N CYS A 212 14.27 -11.74 -8.84
CA CYS A 212 14.56 -13.05 -8.26
C CYS A 212 15.98 -13.52 -8.66
N GLU A 213 16.93 -13.32 -7.75
CA GLU A 213 18.30 -13.81 -7.91
C GLU A 213 18.41 -15.30 -7.57
N VAL A 214 17.74 -15.72 -6.49
CA VAL A 214 17.67 -17.12 -6.05
C VAL A 214 16.21 -17.46 -5.73
N PRO A 215 15.53 -18.25 -6.57
CA PRO A 215 14.16 -18.67 -6.31
C PRO A 215 14.13 -19.63 -5.12
N PRO A 216 13.08 -19.56 -4.28
CA PRO A 216 12.90 -20.52 -3.21
C PRO A 216 12.58 -21.92 -3.76
N PRO A 217 13.02 -23.00 -3.10
CA PRO A 217 12.61 -24.35 -3.45
C PRO A 217 11.10 -24.59 -3.21
N GLU A 218 10.52 -23.90 -2.22
CA GLU A 218 9.10 -23.96 -1.89
C GLU A 218 8.60 -22.62 -1.30
N GLY A 219 7.36 -22.26 -1.65
CA GLY A 219 6.69 -21.04 -1.21
C GLY A 219 7.39 -19.77 -1.69
N GLY A 220 7.38 -18.73 -0.85
CA GLY A 220 8.13 -17.50 -1.06
C GLY A 220 7.70 -16.64 -2.24
N GLU A 221 6.53 -16.93 -2.81
CA GLU A 221 5.88 -16.09 -3.80
C GLU A 221 5.70 -14.66 -3.25
N THR A 222 5.76 -13.69 -4.15
CA THR A 222 5.37 -12.30 -3.88
C THR A 222 3.94 -12.15 -4.42
N PRO A 223 2.90 -12.44 -3.62
CA PRO A 223 1.54 -12.27 -4.08
C PRO A 223 1.25 -10.78 -4.30
N ILE A 224 0.45 -10.47 -5.29
CA ILE A 224 0.04 -9.12 -5.67
C ILE A 224 -1.50 -9.03 -5.77
N GLY A 225 -2.08 -7.84 -5.64
CA GLY A 225 -3.53 -7.69 -5.71
C GLY A 225 -4.00 -6.31 -6.18
N PRO A 226 -5.07 -6.21 -6.99
CA PRO A 226 -5.57 -4.93 -7.48
C PRO A 226 -6.28 -4.16 -6.37
N SER A 227 -5.63 -3.13 -5.83
CA SER A 227 -6.13 -2.36 -4.68
C SER A 227 -7.48 -1.68 -4.93
N CYS A 228 -7.76 -1.33 -6.19
CA CYS A 228 -9.05 -0.77 -6.59
C CYS A 228 -10.24 -1.73 -6.40
N ARG A 229 -10.02 -3.06 -6.46
CA ARG A 229 -11.09 -4.04 -6.19
C ARG A 229 -11.43 -4.12 -4.71
N VAL A 230 -10.42 -3.99 -3.85
CA VAL A 230 -10.65 -3.88 -2.40
C VAL A 230 -11.51 -2.66 -2.12
N ALA A 231 -11.13 -1.49 -2.66
CA ALA A 231 -11.92 -0.28 -2.48
C ALA A 231 -13.36 -0.42 -3.01
N LYS A 232 -13.53 -0.95 -4.22
CA LYS A 232 -14.84 -1.20 -4.82
C LYS A 232 -15.71 -2.09 -3.93
N ARG A 233 -15.19 -3.25 -3.51
CA ARG A 233 -15.94 -4.21 -2.71
C ARG A 233 -16.26 -3.69 -1.32
N MET A 234 -15.34 -2.95 -0.69
CA MET A 234 -15.63 -2.30 0.60
C MET A 234 -16.72 -1.25 0.47
N MET A 235 -16.74 -0.46 -0.61
CA MET A 235 -17.82 0.50 -0.88
C MET A 235 -19.17 -0.18 -1.15
N GLU A 236 -19.17 -1.35 -1.80
CA GLU A 236 -20.38 -2.13 -2.08
C GLU A 236 -20.91 -2.87 -0.84
N GLU A 237 -20.02 -3.50 -0.06
CA GLU A 237 -20.38 -4.33 1.10
C GLU A 237 -20.62 -3.49 2.37
N PHE A 238 -19.93 -2.35 2.54
CA PHE A 238 -20.01 -1.48 3.73
C PHE A 238 -20.06 0.02 3.40
N PRO A 239 -21.03 0.49 2.60
CA PRO A 239 -21.08 1.87 2.11
C PRO A 239 -21.05 2.92 3.22
N GLU A 240 -21.83 2.73 4.30
CA GLU A 240 -21.90 3.70 5.40
C GLU A 240 -20.59 3.78 6.21
N ALA A 241 -19.95 2.63 6.48
CA ALA A 241 -18.68 2.61 7.20
C ALA A 241 -17.55 3.23 6.37
N VAL A 242 -17.53 2.96 5.06
CA VAL A 242 -16.57 3.59 4.13
C VAL A 242 -16.79 5.09 4.07
N LYS A 243 -18.04 5.54 3.92
CA LYS A 243 -18.37 6.98 3.91
C LYS A 243 -17.92 7.67 5.19
N GLU A 244 -18.23 7.09 6.35
CA GLU A 244 -17.81 7.63 7.64
C GLU A 244 -16.28 7.74 7.75
N MET A 245 -15.55 6.68 7.37
CA MET A 245 -14.09 6.69 7.36
C MET A 245 -13.50 7.70 6.37
N GLU A 246 -14.11 7.90 5.19
CA GLU A 246 -13.68 8.91 4.23
C GLU A 246 -13.90 10.33 4.73
N GLU A 247 -15.06 10.61 5.33
CA GLU A 247 -15.40 11.93 5.86
C GLU A 247 -14.55 12.32 7.07
N LYS A 248 -14.28 11.35 7.97
CA LYS A 248 -13.47 11.60 9.18
C LYS A 248 -11.97 11.57 8.91
N GLY A 249 -11.52 10.73 7.98
CA GLY A 249 -10.11 10.41 7.80
C GLY A 249 -9.55 9.49 8.89
N LEU A 250 -8.34 9.00 8.63
CA LEU A 250 -7.62 8.04 9.47
C LEU A 250 -6.51 8.74 10.26
N LYS A 251 -6.23 8.19 11.45
CA LYS A 251 -5.10 8.53 12.31
C LYS A 251 -4.29 7.28 12.57
N TYR A 252 -2.99 7.35 12.34
CA TYR A 252 -2.05 6.30 12.67
C TYR A 252 -1.18 6.72 13.84
N THR A 253 -0.97 5.81 14.79
CA THR A 253 -0.01 6.01 15.88
C THR A 253 1.01 4.88 15.93
N PHE A 254 2.24 5.22 16.29
CA PHE A 254 3.32 4.26 16.50
C PHE A 254 4.03 4.55 17.82
N ARG A 255 4.51 3.51 18.48
CA ARG A 255 5.48 3.63 19.58
C ARG A 255 6.81 3.05 19.13
N ALA A 256 7.80 3.93 18.95
CA ALA A 256 9.14 3.54 18.53
C ALA A 256 10.09 3.54 19.75
N PRO A 257 10.67 2.38 20.13
CA PRO A 257 11.59 2.29 21.27
C PRO A 257 12.91 3.05 21.00
N PRO A 258 13.71 3.34 22.03
CA PRO A 258 15.03 3.94 21.85
C PRO A 258 16.08 2.98 21.26
N GLN A 259 15.86 1.65 21.37
CA GLN A 259 16.73 0.63 20.76
C GLN A 259 15.91 -0.39 19.99
N THR A 260 16.51 -0.92 18.92
CA THR A 260 15.84 -1.87 18.03
C THR A 260 15.70 -3.22 18.73
N THR A 261 14.48 -3.77 18.74
CA THR A 261 14.19 -5.11 19.25
C THR A 261 13.92 -6.05 18.08
N THR A 262 14.42 -7.29 18.17
CA THR A 262 14.27 -8.29 17.10
C THR A 262 13.02 -9.16 17.27
N SER A 263 12.21 -8.90 18.29
CA SER A 263 11.05 -9.73 18.64
C SER A 263 9.80 -9.46 17.80
N THR A 264 9.73 -8.33 17.08
CA THR A 264 8.57 -7.98 16.23
C THR A 264 9.01 -7.21 14.97
N PHE A 265 8.19 -7.27 13.91
CA PHE A 265 8.40 -6.49 12.68
C PHE A 265 8.34 -4.97 12.89
N THR A 266 7.85 -4.50 14.03
CA THR A 266 7.71 -3.08 14.40
C THR A 266 8.71 -2.66 15.47
N GLY A 267 9.68 -3.51 15.81
CA GLY A 267 10.66 -3.26 16.88
C GLY A 267 11.74 -2.24 16.55
N ARG A 268 11.66 -1.56 15.40
CA ARG A 268 12.69 -0.59 14.95
C ARG A 268 12.74 0.62 15.88
N SER A 269 13.95 1.01 16.27
CA SER A 269 14.15 2.17 17.14
C SER A 269 13.72 3.49 16.47
N TRP A 270 13.36 4.50 17.27
CA TRP A 270 13.03 5.82 16.73
C TRP A 270 14.18 6.44 15.92
N PRO A 271 15.49 6.29 16.28
CA PRO A 271 16.56 6.83 15.47
C PRO A 271 16.61 6.24 14.07
N GLU A 272 16.39 4.93 13.98
CA GLU A 272 16.40 4.23 12.71
C GLU A 272 15.13 4.50 11.90
N PHE A 273 13.97 4.57 12.55
CA PHE A 273 12.69 4.85 11.91
C PHE A 273 12.62 6.30 11.38
N LEU A 274 13.07 7.27 12.16
CA LEU A 274 13.10 8.69 11.81
C LEU A 274 14.36 9.09 11.04
N GLY A 275 15.34 8.18 10.93
CA GLY A 275 16.56 8.36 10.14
C GLY A 275 17.59 9.32 10.75
N SER A 276 17.58 9.51 12.07
CA SER A 276 18.58 10.31 12.79
C SER A 276 18.65 9.93 14.27
N PRO A 277 19.84 9.78 14.87
CA PRO A 277 20.01 9.62 16.32
C PRO A 277 19.93 10.94 17.10
N ASP A 278 19.90 12.09 16.42
CA ASP A 278 19.62 13.38 17.04
C ASP A 278 18.10 13.63 17.07
N PRO A 279 17.48 13.81 18.26
CA PRO A 279 16.04 14.08 18.38
C PRO A 279 15.54 15.27 17.56
N ALA A 280 16.32 16.36 17.47
CA ALA A 280 15.89 17.56 16.76
C ALA A 280 15.83 17.32 15.24
N GLU A 281 16.90 16.74 14.67
CA GLU A 281 16.92 16.35 13.27
C GLU A 281 15.90 15.24 12.95
N ALA A 282 15.66 14.31 13.89
CA ALA A 282 14.64 13.28 13.75
C ALA A 282 13.24 13.87 13.58
N VAL A 283 12.85 14.85 14.41
CA VAL A 283 11.57 15.57 14.27
C VAL A 283 11.47 16.28 12.92
N LYS A 284 12.54 16.96 12.48
CA LYS A 284 12.57 17.64 11.18
C LYS A 284 12.36 16.67 10.02
N LYS A 285 13.05 15.51 10.05
CA LYS A 285 12.89 14.44 9.06
C LYS A 285 11.50 13.82 9.12
N ALA A 286 10.96 13.59 10.32
CA ALA A 286 9.61 13.07 10.52
C ALA A 286 8.56 13.97 9.85
N LYS A 287 8.69 15.30 10.04
CA LYS A 287 7.81 16.30 9.44
C LYS A 287 7.97 16.35 7.92
N ALA A 288 9.20 16.40 7.42
CA ALA A 288 9.48 16.48 5.98
C ALA A 288 9.04 15.21 5.21
N ASN A 289 9.29 14.04 5.78
CA ASN A 289 9.08 12.76 5.11
C ASN A 289 7.66 12.25 5.22
N ALA A 290 6.87 12.62 6.23
CA ALA A 290 5.55 12.02 6.40
C ALA A 290 4.60 12.86 7.25
N ASP A 291 4.91 14.15 7.48
CA ASP A 291 4.11 15.01 8.34
C ASP A 291 3.81 14.35 9.71
N ILE A 292 4.82 13.64 10.25
CA ILE A 292 4.72 12.93 11.53
C ILE A 292 4.92 13.93 12.66
N ASP A 293 3.99 13.94 13.60
CA ASP A 293 4.16 14.59 14.89
C ASP A 293 4.81 13.61 15.88
N VAL A 294 5.80 14.10 16.63
CA VAL A 294 6.63 13.28 17.54
C VAL A 294 6.47 13.79 18.96
N GLU A 295 6.08 12.89 19.86
CA GLU A 295 6.07 13.11 21.31
C GLU A 295 7.09 12.18 21.97
N TRP A 296 8.01 12.76 22.75
CA TRP A 296 9.03 12.01 23.49
C TRP A 296 8.47 11.53 24.83
N LEU A 297 8.60 10.23 25.10
CA LEU A 297 8.07 9.61 26.32
C LEU A 297 9.14 9.49 27.42
N PRO A 298 8.75 9.42 28.72
CA PRO A 298 9.70 9.35 29.84
C PRO A 298 10.64 8.13 29.83
N ASP A 299 10.25 7.06 29.15
CA ASP A 299 11.05 5.84 28.99
C ASP A 299 12.07 5.91 27.84
N GLY A 300 12.18 7.07 27.19
CA GLY A 300 13.07 7.30 26.04
C GLY A 300 12.50 6.83 24.70
N SER A 301 11.29 6.29 24.66
CA SER A 301 10.59 5.98 23.39
C SER A 301 9.94 7.22 22.77
N ALA A 302 9.54 7.12 21.51
CA ALA A 302 8.81 8.15 20.79
C ALA A 302 7.40 7.66 20.46
N HIS A 303 6.38 8.47 20.79
CA HIS A 303 5.04 8.33 20.27
C HIS A 303 4.90 9.16 18.99
N LEU A 304 4.55 8.51 17.89
CA LEU A 304 4.49 9.11 16.57
C LEU A 304 3.04 9.14 16.11
N THR A 305 2.56 10.29 15.62
CA THR A 305 1.21 10.44 15.08
C THR A 305 1.25 10.90 13.63
N LEU A 306 0.49 10.21 12.75
CA LEU A 306 0.30 10.57 11.35
C LEU A 306 -1.20 10.78 11.09
N ALA A 307 -1.60 12.02 10.92
CA ALA A 307 -3.00 12.41 10.76
C ALA A 307 -3.14 13.81 10.15
N PRO A 308 -4.22 14.08 9.38
CA PRO A 308 -5.18 13.11 8.85
C PRO A 308 -4.63 12.34 7.65
N ARG A 309 -5.05 11.09 7.48
CA ARG A 309 -4.75 10.28 6.29
C ARG A 309 -6.02 9.83 5.58
N PRO A 310 -6.05 9.86 4.24
CA PRO A 310 -7.24 9.45 3.49
C PRO A 310 -7.43 7.92 3.57
N LEU A 311 -8.69 7.48 3.50
CA LEU A 311 -9.00 6.06 3.38
C LEU A 311 -8.66 5.52 1.98
N THR A 312 -9.07 6.26 0.95
CA THR A 312 -8.84 5.91 -0.45
C THR A 312 -8.11 7.03 -1.18
N MET A 313 -7.40 6.68 -2.24
CA MET A 313 -6.72 7.62 -3.13
C MET A 313 -7.21 7.44 -4.57
N VAL A 314 -7.12 8.49 -5.37
CA VAL A 314 -7.30 8.43 -6.82
C VAL A 314 -6.03 8.99 -7.47
N PHE A 315 -5.45 8.21 -8.37
CA PHE A 315 -4.21 8.57 -9.06
C PHE A 315 -4.46 8.78 -10.55
N GLU A 316 -3.81 9.79 -11.10
CA GLU A 316 -3.89 10.10 -12.53
C GLU A 316 -3.40 8.93 -13.40
N GLY A 317 -4.00 8.77 -14.58
CA GLY A 317 -3.69 7.67 -15.50
C GLY A 317 -4.27 6.30 -15.11
N ARG A 318 -4.95 6.18 -13.95
CA ARG A 318 -5.51 4.90 -13.44
C ARG A 318 -7.03 4.81 -13.50
N LYS A 319 -7.62 5.36 -14.57
CA LYS A 319 -9.05 5.32 -14.89
C LYS A 319 -9.96 5.96 -13.81
N GLY A 320 -9.43 6.90 -13.03
CA GLY A 320 -10.18 7.56 -11.95
C GLY A 320 -10.65 6.64 -10.83
N ARG A 321 -10.11 5.42 -10.73
CA ARG A 321 -10.54 4.44 -9.72
C ARG A 321 -9.98 4.80 -8.36
N LYS A 322 -10.83 4.71 -7.33
CA LYS A 322 -10.38 4.71 -5.93
C LYS A 322 -9.55 3.46 -5.67
N VAL A 323 -8.40 3.64 -5.02
CA VAL A 323 -7.54 2.56 -4.51
C VAL A 323 -7.55 2.57 -2.99
N TRP A 324 -7.47 1.39 -2.37
CA TRP A 324 -7.44 1.24 -0.91
C TRP A 324 -6.02 1.53 -0.39
N PHE A 325 -5.55 2.76 -0.54
CA PHE A 325 -4.15 3.13 -0.29
C PHE A 325 -3.89 3.44 1.19
N ASN A 326 -4.01 2.43 2.07
CA ASN A 326 -3.91 2.58 3.51
C ASN A 326 -3.36 1.31 4.21
N LEU A 327 -3.20 1.34 5.54
CA LEU A 327 -2.69 0.23 6.37
C LEU A 327 -3.68 -0.30 7.42
N ILE A 328 -5.00 -0.18 7.18
CA ILE A 328 -6.00 -0.55 8.20
C ILE A 328 -5.80 -1.99 8.71
N HIS A 329 -5.75 -2.97 7.81
CA HIS A 329 -5.57 -4.38 8.18
C HIS A 329 -4.20 -4.69 8.78
N LEU A 330 -3.15 -3.96 8.36
CA LEU A 330 -1.80 -4.19 8.85
C LEU A 330 -1.60 -3.67 10.28
N MET A 331 -2.27 -2.57 10.63
CA MET A 331 -2.06 -1.85 11.89
C MET A 331 -3.18 -2.04 12.91
N TYR A 332 -4.22 -2.79 12.57
CA TYR A 332 -5.28 -3.10 13.51
C TYR A 332 -4.76 -3.97 14.66
N ASN A 333 -5.11 -3.56 15.89
CA ASN A 333 -4.83 -4.29 17.13
C ASN A 333 -3.35 -4.73 17.28
N LYS A 334 -2.40 -3.84 16.94
CA LYS A 334 -0.98 -4.09 17.18
C LYS A 334 -0.53 -3.40 18.47
N GLU A 335 0.45 -3.99 19.15
CA GLU A 335 0.96 -3.46 20.43
C GLU A 335 1.69 -2.11 20.27
N LEU A 336 2.48 -1.97 19.20
CA LEU A 336 3.31 -0.80 18.94
C LEU A 336 2.77 0.11 17.84
N ALA A 337 1.59 -0.19 17.32
CA ALA A 337 0.99 0.49 16.18
C ALA A 337 -0.53 0.46 16.27
N SER A 338 -1.21 1.55 15.93
CA SER A 338 -2.66 1.57 15.88
C SER A 338 -3.16 2.43 14.72
N VAL A 339 -4.40 2.15 14.31
CA VAL A 339 -5.15 2.89 13.31
C VAL A 339 -6.58 3.11 13.81
N THR A 340 -6.98 4.38 13.88
CA THR A 340 -8.33 4.78 14.27
C THR A 340 -8.87 5.80 13.27
N MET A 341 -10.14 6.15 13.38
CA MET A 341 -10.64 7.40 12.78
C MET A 341 -10.04 8.60 13.53
N MET A 342 -10.12 9.80 12.93
CA MET A 342 -9.53 11.02 13.51
C MET A 342 -10.03 11.36 14.92
N ASP A 343 -11.31 11.11 15.18
CA ASP A 343 -11.97 11.34 16.48
C ASP A 343 -11.60 10.28 17.54
N GLY A 344 -10.79 9.29 17.19
CA GLY A 344 -10.42 8.17 18.06
C GLY A 344 -11.40 6.99 18.01
N THR A 345 -12.42 7.03 17.16
CA THR A 345 -13.32 5.89 16.95
C THR A 345 -12.52 4.71 16.37
N GLU A 346 -12.62 3.56 17.02
CA GLU A 346 -12.02 2.31 16.55
C GLU A 346 -12.68 1.80 15.28
N ILE A 347 -11.87 1.23 14.38
CA ILE A 347 -12.39 0.58 13.18
C ILE A 347 -13.01 -0.77 13.60
N PRO A 348 -14.27 -1.07 13.26
CA PRO A 348 -14.90 -2.30 13.71
C PRO A 348 -14.15 -3.55 13.23
N GLU A 349 -13.87 -4.50 14.13
CA GLU A 349 -13.10 -5.72 13.82
C GLU A 349 -13.65 -6.47 12.60
N LYS A 350 -14.98 -6.56 12.48
CA LYS A 350 -15.65 -7.22 11.35
C LYS A 350 -15.29 -6.60 10.00
N ILE A 351 -15.05 -5.28 9.96
CA ILE A 351 -14.65 -4.55 8.76
C ILE A 351 -13.20 -4.89 8.43
N VAL A 352 -12.32 -4.86 9.43
CA VAL A 352 -10.90 -5.19 9.27
C VAL A 352 -10.71 -6.61 8.75
N ARG A 353 -11.35 -7.59 9.39
CA ARG A 353 -11.30 -8.98 8.93
C ARG A 353 -11.79 -9.12 7.50
N ARG A 354 -12.85 -8.38 7.13
CA ARG A 354 -13.39 -8.44 5.78
C ARG A 354 -12.46 -7.82 4.75
N ILE A 355 -11.73 -6.76 5.10
CA ILE A 355 -10.66 -6.20 4.26
C ILE A 355 -9.58 -7.27 3.98
N GLU A 356 -9.14 -7.98 5.03
CA GLU A 356 -8.13 -9.05 4.89
C GLU A 356 -8.62 -10.18 3.97
N GLU A 357 -9.86 -10.63 4.15
CA GLU A 357 -10.49 -11.64 3.30
C GLU A 357 -10.56 -11.19 1.83
N ILE A 358 -11.02 -9.97 1.55
CA ILE A 358 -11.11 -9.44 0.18
C ILE A 358 -9.73 -9.35 -0.46
N ILE A 359 -8.72 -8.87 0.29
CA ILE A 359 -7.34 -8.80 -0.19
C ILE A 359 -6.84 -10.19 -0.60
N GLU A 360 -7.09 -11.21 0.22
CA GLU A 360 -6.66 -12.59 -0.06
C GLU A 360 -7.42 -13.20 -1.25
N GLU A 361 -8.74 -12.98 -1.34
CA GLU A 361 -9.59 -13.42 -2.46
C GLU A 361 -9.14 -12.82 -3.81
N GLU A 362 -8.80 -11.52 -3.82
CA GLU A 362 -8.32 -10.80 -5.01
C GLU A 362 -6.83 -11.05 -5.29
N SER A 363 -6.12 -11.75 -4.41
CA SER A 363 -4.68 -11.98 -4.57
C SER A 363 -4.35 -12.85 -5.78
N ILE A 364 -3.23 -12.51 -6.40
CA ILE A 364 -2.64 -13.16 -7.57
C ILE A 364 -1.24 -13.54 -7.16
N GLN A 365 -0.85 -14.79 -7.39
CA GLN A 365 0.49 -15.24 -7.05
C GLN A 365 0.99 -16.21 -8.09
N PHE A 366 2.28 -16.12 -8.36
CA PHE A 366 3.01 -16.98 -9.29
C PHE A 366 4.32 -17.38 -8.63
N ARG A 367 4.87 -18.51 -9.05
CA ARG A 367 6.18 -18.96 -8.59
C ARG A 367 7.28 -18.17 -9.26
N TRP A 368 8.23 -17.71 -8.45
CA TRP A 368 9.45 -17.09 -8.92
C TRP A 368 10.31 -18.07 -9.71
N GLU A 369 10.86 -17.60 -10.82
CA GLU A 369 11.94 -18.23 -11.56
C GLU A 369 13.20 -17.37 -11.43
N LYS A 370 14.38 -18.00 -11.53
CA LYS A 370 15.64 -17.26 -11.52
C LYS A 370 15.66 -16.32 -12.73
N GLY A 371 16.04 -15.05 -12.51
CA GLY A 371 16.11 -14.06 -13.59
C GLY A 371 14.84 -13.24 -13.76
N ASP A 372 13.72 -13.64 -13.13
CA ASP A 372 12.48 -12.88 -13.23
C ASP A 372 12.64 -11.48 -12.65
N ILE A 373 12.05 -10.49 -13.33
CA ILE A 373 11.86 -9.13 -12.81
C ILE A 373 10.38 -8.79 -12.85
N LEU A 374 9.80 -8.49 -11.69
CA LEU A 374 8.43 -8.00 -11.55
C LEU A 374 8.44 -6.49 -11.36
N PHE A 375 7.84 -5.75 -12.29
CA PHE A 375 7.51 -4.33 -12.14
C PHE A 375 6.08 -4.19 -11.62
N LEU A 376 5.90 -3.35 -10.61
CA LEU A 376 4.61 -3.08 -9.96
C LEU A 376 4.30 -1.58 -9.99
N ASP A 377 3.08 -1.25 -10.41
CA ASP A 377 2.47 0.06 -10.16
C ASP A 377 2.07 0.14 -8.67
N ASN A 378 2.95 0.71 -7.85
CA ASN A 378 2.73 0.80 -6.41
C ASN A 378 1.51 1.66 -6.07
N LEU A 379 1.02 2.48 -7.00
CA LEU A 379 -0.17 3.30 -6.79
C LEU A 379 -1.48 2.51 -6.96
N ALA A 380 -1.44 1.33 -7.57
CA ALA A 380 -2.62 0.52 -7.88
C ALA A 380 -2.58 -0.90 -7.31
N VAL A 381 -1.41 -1.40 -6.95
CA VAL A 381 -1.19 -2.82 -6.65
C VAL A 381 -0.61 -3.02 -5.26
N TYR A 382 -1.29 -3.86 -4.48
CA TYR A 382 -0.76 -4.43 -3.26
C TYR A 382 0.28 -5.49 -3.56
N HIS A 383 1.24 -5.67 -2.66
CA HIS A 383 2.09 -6.85 -2.65
C HIS A 383 2.35 -7.36 -1.23
N GLY A 384 2.67 -8.64 -1.09
CA GLY A 384 3.05 -9.28 0.17
C GLY A 384 4.16 -10.30 -0.03
N ARG A 385 4.34 -11.21 0.94
CA ARG A 385 5.25 -12.36 0.82
C ARG A 385 4.63 -13.58 1.47
N ARG A 386 4.61 -14.72 0.77
CA ARG A 386 4.23 -16.01 1.37
C ARG A 386 5.37 -16.61 2.20
N PRO A 387 5.07 -17.50 3.17
CA PRO A 387 6.09 -18.30 3.83
C PRO A 387 6.95 -19.07 2.83
N SER A 388 8.20 -19.34 3.16
CA SER A 388 9.19 -19.89 2.25
C SER A 388 10.23 -20.74 2.95
N LEU A 389 10.80 -21.69 2.21
CA LEU A 389 12.02 -22.39 2.61
C LEU A 389 13.27 -21.67 2.06
N PRO A 390 14.38 -21.62 2.81
CA PRO A 390 15.66 -21.17 2.27
C PRO A 390 16.27 -22.21 1.31
N PRO A 391 17.16 -21.81 0.38
CA PRO A 391 17.59 -20.44 0.12
C PRO A 391 16.53 -19.64 -0.67
N ARG A 392 16.43 -18.33 -0.40
CA ARG A 392 15.60 -17.39 -1.16
C ARG A 392 16.29 -16.04 -1.19
N LYS A 393 16.46 -15.45 -2.38
CA LYS A 393 17.02 -14.11 -2.53
C LYS A 393 16.24 -13.34 -3.59
N VAL A 394 15.43 -12.40 -3.12
CA VAL A 394 14.69 -11.44 -3.94
C VAL A 394 15.21 -10.04 -3.60
N LEU A 395 15.64 -9.32 -4.62
CA LEU A 395 16.10 -7.94 -4.52
C LEU A 395 14.97 -6.98 -4.89
N VAL A 396 15.06 -5.75 -4.42
CA VAL A 396 14.06 -4.71 -4.64
C VAL A 396 14.70 -3.37 -4.99
N ALA A 397 14.03 -2.62 -5.84
CA ALA A 397 14.27 -1.21 -6.07
C ALA A 397 12.94 -0.44 -6.07
N THR A 398 12.98 0.78 -5.51
CA THR A 398 11.82 1.65 -5.31
C THR A 398 12.07 2.98 -6.00
N CYS A 399 11.18 3.36 -6.91
CA CYS A 399 11.38 4.50 -7.80
C CYS A 399 10.12 5.38 -7.92
N LYS A 400 10.32 6.65 -8.30
CA LYS A 400 9.27 7.58 -8.74
C LYS A 400 9.67 8.23 -10.07
N VAL A 401 8.72 8.75 -10.84
CA VAL A 401 9.07 9.54 -12.03
C VAL A 401 10.00 10.70 -11.64
N ALA A 402 11.03 10.94 -12.46
CA ALA A 402 11.99 12.00 -12.23
C ALA A 402 11.30 13.36 -12.13
N SER A 403 11.72 14.17 -11.17
CA SER A 403 11.22 15.55 -11.08
C SER A 403 11.82 16.35 -12.25
N VAL A 404 10.97 16.87 -13.14
CA VAL A 404 11.39 17.69 -14.31
C VAL A 404 11.98 19.02 -13.87
#